data_AF-A0A1S3JWB4-F1
#
_entry.id   AF-A0A1S3JWB4-F1
#
_cell.length_a   1.000
_cell.length_b   1.000
_cell.length_c   1.000
_cell.angle_alpha   90.00
_cell.angle_beta   90.00
_cell.angle_gamma   90.00
#
_symmetry.space_group_name_H-M   'P 1'
#
loop_
_entity.id
_entity.type
_entity.pdbx_description
1 polymer ?
#
loop_
_entity_poly.entity_id
_entity_poly.type
_entity_poly.pdbx_seq_one_letter_code
_entity_poly.pdbx_strand_id
1 'polypeptide(L)'
;MGRQPCSVQYNESQKKTLKSLDYFTLNQWEFSNDNLVMLWNKVNKEDQSVFNFNVKSINWPSYVENYCLGVKRYFLKEELSGLPGARRAMKRLQYSWFLIKITTFIIVWCLLAKRVAVARALWQKVIFLALFIYQKLPSFAKSH
;
A
#
# COMPACT_ATOMS: atom_id res chain seq x y z
N MET A 1 -7.67 -31.37 -31.17
CA MET A 1 -8.13 -30.06 -30.66
C MET A 1 -7.99 -30.05 -29.14
N GLY A 2 -6.94 -29.41 -28.61
CA GLY A 2 -6.63 -29.45 -27.17
C GLY A 2 -7.46 -28.45 -26.37
N ARG A 3 -8.09 -28.90 -25.27
CA ARG A 3 -8.78 -28.01 -24.32
C ARG A 3 -7.74 -27.11 -23.65
N GLN A 4 -7.96 -25.80 -23.68
CA GLN A 4 -7.12 -24.87 -22.91
C GLN A 4 -7.26 -25.16 -21.41
N PRO A 5 -6.17 -25.04 -20.63
CA PRO A 5 -6.19 -25.31 -19.20
C PRO A 5 -7.15 -24.37 -18.47
N CYS A 6 -7.88 -24.90 -17.48
CA CYS A 6 -8.93 -24.21 -16.74
C CYS A 6 -8.48 -22.83 -16.19
N SER A 7 -7.23 -22.72 -15.74
CA SER A 7 -6.65 -21.45 -15.26
C SER A 7 -6.67 -20.34 -16.31
N VAL A 8 -6.41 -20.66 -17.59
CA VAL A 8 -6.41 -19.67 -18.67
C VAL A 8 -7.82 -19.17 -18.94
N GLN A 9 -8.82 -20.07 -18.92
CA GLN A 9 -10.23 -19.70 -19.14
C GLN A 9 -10.74 -18.75 -18.05
N TYR A 10 -10.38 -19.00 -16.78
CA TYR A 10 -10.73 -18.12 -15.67
C TYR A 10 -10.10 -16.74 -15.81
N ASN A 11 -8.80 -16.68 -16.11
CA ASN A 11 -8.09 -15.42 -16.32
C ASN A 11 -8.68 -14.62 -17.49
N GLU A 12 -9.06 -15.28 -18.58
CA GLU A 12 -9.69 -14.62 -19.73
C GLU A 12 -11.10 -14.09 -19.39
N SER A 13 -11.86 -14.80 -18.57
CA SER A 13 -13.15 -14.32 -18.06
C SER A 13 -12.97 -13.05 -17.21
N GLN A 14 -12.00 -13.06 -16.29
CA GLN A 14 -11.69 -11.89 -15.46
C GLN A 14 -11.28 -10.68 -16.29
N LYS A 15 -10.40 -10.88 -17.29
CA LYS A 15 -9.97 -9.81 -18.20
C LYS A 15 -11.15 -9.20 -18.97
N LYS A 16 -12.10 -10.01 -19.45
CA LYS A 16 -13.30 -9.51 -20.14
C LYS A 16 -14.15 -8.62 -19.24
N THR A 17 -14.39 -9.06 -18.00
CA THR A 17 -15.16 -8.29 -17.01
C THR A 17 -14.46 -6.98 -16.66
N LEU A 18 -13.14 -7.02 -16.41
CA LEU A 18 -12.36 -5.81 -16.14
C LEU A 18 -12.41 -4.83 -17.32
N LYS A 19 -12.27 -5.33 -18.55
CA LYS A 19 -12.35 -4.49 -19.76
C LYS A 19 -13.70 -3.77 -19.91
N SER A 20 -14.80 -4.39 -19.47
CA SER A 20 -16.11 -3.71 -19.44
C SER A 20 -16.24 -2.67 -18.32
N LEU A 21 -15.49 -2.84 -17.23
CA LEU A 21 -15.47 -1.91 -16.10
C LEU A 21 -14.49 -0.75 -16.31
N ASP A 22 -13.49 -0.90 -17.17
CA ASP A 22 -12.44 0.09 -17.43
C ASP A 22 -12.99 1.50 -17.67
N TYR A 23 -14.06 1.62 -18.47
CA TYR A 23 -14.71 2.91 -18.74
C TYR A 23 -15.28 3.57 -17.48
N PHE A 24 -15.78 2.78 -16.52
CA PHE A 24 -16.38 3.29 -15.30
C PHE A 24 -15.33 3.58 -14.22
N THR A 25 -14.27 2.79 -14.16
CA THR A 25 -13.27 2.86 -13.08
C THR A 25 -12.10 3.78 -13.39
N LEU A 26 -11.70 3.93 -14.66
CA LEU A 26 -10.50 4.69 -15.06
C LEU A 26 -10.79 6.13 -15.48
N ASN A 27 -12.04 6.44 -15.79
CA ASN A 27 -12.43 7.80 -16.12
C ASN A 27 -12.67 8.62 -14.85
N GLN A 28 -12.24 9.87 -14.87
CA GLN A 28 -12.59 10.82 -13.81
C GLN A 28 -14.03 11.26 -14.00
N TRP A 29 -14.80 11.13 -12.93
CA TRP A 29 -16.18 11.58 -12.89
C TRP A 29 -16.25 12.82 -12.00
N GLU A 30 -16.56 13.96 -12.61
CA GLU A 30 -16.83 15.19 -11.88
C GLU A 30 -18.33 15.24 -11.55
N PHE A 31 -18.65 15.04 -10.28
CA PHE A 31 -20.01 15.15 -9.77
C PHE A 31 -20.15 16.46 -9.01
N SER A 32 -20.96 17.40 -9.51
CA SER A 32 -21.35 18.59 -8.73
C SER A 32 -22.26 18.15 -7.58
N ASN A 33 -21.96 18.63 -6.38
CA ASN A 33 -22.67 18.29 -5.15
C ASN A 33 -23.39 19.51 -4.53
N ASP A 34 -23.50 20.61 -5.28
CA ASP A 34 -23.93 21.90 -4.76
C ASP A 34 -25.36 21.86 -4.21
N ASN A 35 -26.25 21.16 -4.91
CA ASN A 35 -27.64 20.98 -4.51
C ASN A 35 -27.78 20.15 -3.22
N LEU A 36 -26.95 19.13 -3.03
CA LEU A 36 -26.99 18.30 -1.82
C LEU A 36 -26.44 19.05 -0.62
N VAL A 37 -25.42 19.89 -0.80
CA VAL A 37 -24.90 20.77 0.25
C VAL A 37 -25.95 21.82 0.62
N MET A 38 -26.61 22.44 -0.36
CA MET A 38 -27.68 23.40 -0.10
C MET A 38 -28.85 22.75 0.63
N LEU A 39 -29.23 21.53 0.24
CA LEU A 39 -30.28 20.76 0.90
C LEU A 39 -29.88 20.43 2.34
N TRP A 40 -28.66 19.94 2.57
CA TRP A 40 -28.17 19.63 3.92
C TRP A 40 -28.25 20.83 4.86
N ASN A 41 -27.92 22.03 4.37
CA ASN A 41 -28.01 23.26 5.17
C ASN A 41 -29.45 23.72 5.46
N LYS A 42 -30.42 23.30 4.66
CA LYS A 42 -31.85 23.66 4.82
C LYS A 42 -32.63 22.68 5.69
N VAL A 43 -32.14 21.44 5.85
CA VAL A 43 -32.82 20.40 6.64
C VAL A 43 -32.63 20.66 8.14
N ASN A 44 -33.67 20.42 8.94
CA ASN A 44 -33.61 20.55 10.39
C ASN A 44 -32.65 19.55 11.03
N LYS A 45 -32.13 19.88 12.21
CA LYS A 45 -31.17 19.03 12.92
C LYS A 45 -31.76 17.67 13.31
N GLU A 46 -33.06 17.60 13.64
CA GLU A 46 -33.71 16.32 13.91
C GLU A 46 -33.65 15.40 12.68
N ASP A 47 -34.06 15.90 11.52
CA ASP A 47 -34.09 15.12 10.26
C ASP A 47 -32.69 14.76 9.76
N GLN A 48 -31.70 15.65 9.96
CA GLN A 48 -30.29 15.34 9.67
C GLN A 48 -29.76 14.15 10.49
N SER A 49 -30.24 13.99 11.73
CA SER A 49 -29.84 12.87 12.59
C SER A 49 -30.49 11.55 12.18
N VAL A 50 -31.73 11.60 11.69
CA VAL A 50 -32.48 10.42 11.23
C VAL A 50 -31.98 9.95 9.86
N PHE A 51 -31.64 10.88 8.98
CA PHE A 51 -31.19 10.59 7.62
C PHE A 51 -29.89 11.34 7.31
N ASN A 52 -28.76 10.79 7.79
CA ASN A 52 -27.44 11.36 7.53
C ASN A 52 -26.91 10.95 6.14
N PHE A 53 -27.00 11.87 5.18
CA PHE A 53 -26.39 11.74 3.86
C PHE A 53 -25.07 12.52 3.71
N ASN A 54 -24.49 13.00 4.82
CA ASN A 54 -23.20 13.67 4.81
C ASN A 54 -22.06 12.66 4.65
N VAL A 55 -21.57 12.58 3.42
CA VAL A 55 -20.45 11.72 3.00
C VAL A 55 -19.14 12.01 3.77
N LYS A 56 -18.97 13.23 4.31
CA LYS A 56 -17.78 13.59 5.12
C LYS A 56 -17.75 12.92 6.50
N SER A 57 -18.90 12.47 7.00
CA SER A 57 -19.01 11.80 8.30
C SER A 57 -18.56 10.34 8.28
N ILE A 58 -18.32 9.78 7.08
CA ILE A 58 -17.96 8.38 6.88
C ILE A 58 -16.49 8.16 7.21
N ASN A 59 -16.20 7.17 8.06
CA ASN A 59 -14.85 6.64 8.23
C ASN A 59 -14.48 5.76 7.02
N TRP A 60 -13.93 6.40 5.98
CA TRP A 60 -13.58 5.74 4.71
C TRP A 60 -12.67 4.52 4.88
N PRO A 61 -11.59 4.55 5.69
CA PRO A 61 -10.76 3.37 5.92
C PRO A 61 -11.56 2.14 6.37
N SER A 62 -12.42 2.31 7.39
CA SER A 62 -13.22 1.20 7.93
C SER A 62 -14.33 0.77 6.96
N TYR A 63 -14.96 1.72 6.28
CA TYR A 63 -16.00 1.43 5.30
C TYR A 63 -15.46 0.59 4.14
N VAL A 64 -14.34 1.01 3.54
CA VAL A 64 -13.71 0.29 2.42
C VAL A 64 -13.21 -1.08 2.86
N GLU A 65 -12.65 -1.21 4.06
CA GLU A 65 -12.25 -2.51 4.61
C GLU A 65 -13.45 -3.46 4.74
N ASN A 66 -14.52 -3.01 5.37
CA ASN A 66 -15.73 -3.81 5.54
C ASN A 66 -16.40 -4.16 4.21
N TYR A 67 -16.41 -3.23 3.25
CA TYR A 67 -16.90 -3.47 1.90
C TYR A 67 -16.09 -4.58 1.22
N CYS A 68 -14.76 -4.47 1.21
CA CYS A 68 -13.89 -5.49 0.62
C CYS A 68 -14.06 -6.86 1.28
N LEU A 69 -14.18 -6.91 2.60
CA LEU A 69 -14.46 -8.15 3.34
C LEU A 69 -15.83 -8.73 2.98
N GLY A 70 -16.85 -7.88 2.83
CA GLY A 70 -18.20 -8.28 2.40
C GLY A 70 -18.21 -8.86 0.98
N VAL A 71 -17.59 -8.19 0.02
CA VAL A 71 -17.43 -8.68 -1.36
C VAL A 71 -16.74 -10.04 -1.34
N LYS A 72 -15.64 -10.18 -0.60
CA LYS A 72 -14.92 -11.44 -0.48
C LYS A 72 -15.78 -12.58 0.07
N ARG A 73 -16.52 -12.32 1.14
CA ARG A 73 -17.34 -13.32 1.83
C ARG A 73 -18.60 -13.70 1.06
N TYR A 74 -19.33 -12.72 0.52
CA TYR A 74 -20.67 -12.93 -0.02
C TYR A 74 -20.69 -13.05 -1.54
N PHE A 75 -19.90 -12.24 -2.25
CA PHE A 75 -19.86 -12.27 -3.72
C PHE A 75 -18.93 -13.37 -4.23
N LEU A 76 -17.71 -13.45 -3.69
CA LEU A 76 -16.72 -14.47 -4.07
C LEU A 76 -16.89 -15.80 -3.33
N LYS A 77 -17.71 -15.84 -2.26
CA LYS A 77 -17.92 -17.03 -1.41
C LYS A 77 -16.61 -17.62 -0.87
N GLU A 78 -15.59 -16.80 -0.65
CA GLU A 78 -14.30 -17.24 -0.11
C GLU A 78 -14.31 -17.19 1.43
N GLU A 79 -13.72 -18.18 2.07
CA GLU A 79 -13.50 -18.12 3.52
C GLU A 79 -12.48 -17.04 3.90
N LEU A 80 -12.83 -16.23 4.89
CA LEU A 80 -11.95 -15.19 5.47
C LEU A 80 -10.78 -15.79 6.27
N SER A 81 -10.86 -17.08 6.62
CA SER A 81 -9.81 -17.85 7.33
C SER A 81 -8.47 -17.85 6.58
N GLY A 82 -8.48 -17.71 5.25
CA GLY A 82 -7.28 -17.65 4.41
C GLY A 82 -6.56 -16.29 4.37
N LEU A 83 -7.19 -15.20 4.85
CA LEU A 83 -6.59 -13.86 4.88
C LEU A 83 -5.24 -13.77 5.63
N PRO A 84 -5.08 -14.33 6.84
CA PRO A 84 -3.77 -14.36 7.50
C PRO A 84 -2.72 -15.12 6.70
N GLY A 85 -3.10 -16.19 5.99
CA GLY A 85 -2.21 -16.95 5.10
C GLY A 85 -1.73 -16.11 3.91
N ALA A 86 -2.66 -15.42 3.23
CA ALA A 86 -2.34 -14.52 2.12
C ALA A 86 -1.46 -13.34 2.57
N ARG A 87 -1.73 -12.75 3.75
CA ARG A 87 -0.87 -11.70 4.32
C ARG A 87 0.55 -12.20 4.62
N ARG A 88 0.71 -13.43 5.13
CA ARG A 88 2.03 -14.04 5.34
C ARG A 88 2.75 -14.29 4.02
N ALA A 89 2.05 -14.74 2.98
CA ALA A 89 2.63 -14.92 1.65
C ALA A 89 3.10 -13.60 1.05
N MET A 90 2.26 -12.55 1.11
CA MET A 90 2.64 -11.20 0.67
C MET A 90 3.85 -10.65 1.44
N LYS A 91 3.87 -10.80 2.77
CA LYS A 91 5.03 -10.40 3.58
C LYS A 91 6.29 -11.15 3.17
N ARG A 92 6.21 -12.45 2.90
CA ARG A 92 7.34 -13.27 2.44
C ARG A 92 7.92 -12.75 1.12
N LEU A 93 7.06 -12.37 0.18
CA LEU A 93 7.46 -11.75 -1.08
C LEU A 93 8.08 -10.36 -0.88
N GLN A 94 7.55 -9.56 0.05
CA GLN A 94 8.12 -8.26 0.39
C GLN A 94 9.52 -8.39 1.00
N TYR A 95 9.75 -9.38 1.87
CA TYR A 95 11.07 -9.62 2.45
C TYR A 95 12.11 -9.98 1.39
N SER A 96 11.81 -10.90 0.47
CA SER A 96 12.75 -11.23 -0.60
C SER A 96 13.02 -10.03 -1.51
N TRP A 97 12.00 -9.24 -1.85
CA TRP A 97 12.18 -7.99 -2.60
C TRP A 97 13.09 -6.99 -1.89
N PHE A 98 12.93 -6.82 -0.58
CA PHE A 98 13.79 -5.95 0.22
C PHE A 98 15.24 -6.47 0.28
N LEU A 99 15.41 -7.77 0.50
CA LEU A 99 16.72 -8.42 0.51
C LEU A 99 17.44 -8.28 -0.83
N ILE A 100 16.72 -8.44 -1.95
CA ILE A 100 17.27 -8.23 -3.30
C ILE A 100 17.75 -6.78 -3.43
N LYS A 101 16.93 -5.78 -3.07
CA LYS A 101 17.32 -4.36 -3.14
C LYS A 101 18.60 -4.08 -2.33
N ILE A 102 18.68 -4.57 -1.10
CA ILE A 102 19.88 -4.43 -0.24
C ILE A 102 21.08 -5.12 -0.88
N THR A 103 20.92 -6.37 -1.33
CA THR A 103 22.01 -7.16 -1.91
C THR A 103 22.56 -6.46 -3.15
N THR A 104 21.69 -5.96 -4.03
CA THR A 104 22.09 -5.22 -5.23
C THR A 104 22.84 -3.94 -4.87
N PHE A 105 22.35 -3.20 -3.87
CA PHE A 105 23.01 -1.99 -3.38
C PHE A 105 24.41 -2.29 -2.82
N ILE A 106 24.56 -3.34 -2.00
CA ILE A 106 25.85 -3.77 -1.46
C ILE A 106 26.82 -4.19 -2.57
N ILE A 107 26.35 -4.94 -3.57
CA ILE A 107 27.20 -5.37 -4.70
C ILE A 107 27.70 -4.14 -5.47
N VAL A 108 26.80 -3.21 -5.82
CA VAL A 108 27.17 -1.97 -6.51
C VAL A 108 28.18 -1.17 -5.68
N TRP A 109 27.92 -1.01 -4.38
CA TRP A 109 28.83 -0.32 -3.46
C TRP A 109 30.21 -0.98 -3.39
N CYS A 110 30.26 -2.31 -3.25
CA CYS A 110 31.50 -3.08 -3.21
C CYS A 110 32.29 -2.98 -4.53
N LEU A 111 31.61 -2.98 -5.68
CA LEU A 111 32.25 -2.80 -6.98
C LEU A 111 32.82 -1.39 -7.14
N LEU A 112 32.07 -0.36 -6.74
CA LEU A 112 32.51 1.03 -6.75
C LEU A 112 33.70 1.26 -5.80
N ALA A 113 33.68 0.73 -4.58
CA ALA A 113 34.77 0.84 -3.62
C ALA A 113 36.05 0.08 -4.06
N LYS A 114 35.91 -0.98 -4.88
CA LYS A 114 37.03 -1.67 -5.51
C LYS A 114 37.63 -0.86 -6.67
N ARG A 115 36.78 -0.23 -7.51
CA ARG A 115 37.20 0.52 -8.71
C ARG A 115 37.67 1.95 -8.41
N VAL A 116 37.12 2.59 -7.38
CA VAL A 116 37.36 4.00 -7.06
C VAL A 116 38.08 4.09 -5.72
N ALA A 117 39.39 4.39 -5.76
CA ALA A 117 40.21 4.58 -4.57
C ALA A 117 39.67 5.71 -3.66
N VAL A 118 39.09 6.75 -4.26
CA VAL A 118 38.46 7.88 -3.55
C VAL A 118 37.23 7.42 -2.74
N ALA A 119 36.40 6.52 -3.27
CA ALA A 119 35.25 5.99 -2.54
C ALA A 119 35.68 5.19 -1.31
N ARG A 120 36.79 4.44 -1.41
CA ARG A 120 37.40 3.73 -0.27
C ARG A 120 37.91 4.69 0.80
N ALA A 121 38.58 5.78 0.41
CA ALA A 121 39.06 6.81 1.32
C ALA A 121 37.90 7.56 2.01
N LEU A 122 36.84 7.90 1.26
CA LEU A 122 35.64 8.53 1.81
C LEU A 122 34.89 7.61 2.77
N TRP A 123 34.77 6.32 2.45
CA TRP A 123 34.13 5.35 3.34
C TRP A 123 34.88 5.17 4.67
N GLN A 124 36.22 5.17 4.63
CA GLN A 124 37.03 5.16 5.85
C GLN A 124 36.80 6.41 6.71
N LYS A 125 36.64 7.59 6.10
CA LYS A 125 36.31 8.83 6.81
C LYS A 125 34.91 8.79 7.42
N VAL A 126 33.93 8.21 6.72
CA VAL A 126 32.56 8.03 7.24
C VAL A 126 32.52 7.05 8.42
N ILE A 127 33.23 5.92 8.35
CA ILE A 127 33.34 4.97 9.47
C ILE A 127 33.99 5.63 10.67
N PHE A 128 35.07 6.39 10.46
CA PHE A 128 35.75 7.13 11.53
C PHE A 128 34.84 8.17 12.17
N LEU A 129 34.08 8.93 11.37
CA LEU A 129 33.12 9.91 11.85
C LEU A 129 31.98 9.25 12.65
N ALA A 130 31.45 8.12 12.18
CA ALA A 130 30.40 7.37 12.86
C ALA A 130 30.89 6.81 14.21
N LEU A 131 32.10 6.27 14.26
CA LEU A 131 32.74 5.81 15.50
C LEU A 131 32.99 6.97 16.46
N PHE A 132 33.45 8.11 15.94
CA PHE A 132 33.66 9.33 16.73
C PHE A 132 32.35 9.85 17.35
N ILE A 133 31.26 9.87 16.58
CA ILE A 133 29.92 10.24 17.06
C ILE A 133 29.42 9.25 18.10
N TYR A 134 29.55 7.94 17.86
CA TYR A 134 29.13 6.90 18.81
C TYR A 134 29.89 6.99 20.14
N GLN A 135 31.20 7.25 20.09
CA GLN A 135 32.06 7.39 21.26
C GLN A 135 31.76 8.68 22.04
N LYS A 136 31.32 9.74 21.36
CA LYS A 136 30.90 11.00 21.98
C LYS A 136 29.45 10.99 22.49
N LEU A 137 28.59 10.14 21.96
CA LEU A 137 27.17 10.03 22.34
C LEU A 137 26.92 9.78 23.86
N PRO A 138 27.63 8.86 24.56
CA PRO A 138 27.40 8.64 26.00
C PRO A 138 27.93 9.77 26.89
N SER A 139 28.75 10.70 26.36
CA SER A 139 29.24 11.86 27.12
C SER A 139 28.21 12.97 27.26
N PHE A 140 27.23 13.05 26.33
CA PHE A 140 26.15 14.04 26.37
C PHE A 140 24.94 13.59 27.20
N ALA A 141 24.74 12.28 27.40
CA ALA A 141 23.61 11.73 28.16
C ALA A 141 23.82 11.68 29.69
N LYS A 142 25.04 11.96 30.19
CA LYS A 142 25.40 11.96 31.63
C LYS A 142 25.56 13.36 32.25
N SER A 143 25.25 14.42 31.50
CA SER A 143 25.44 15.82 31.90
C SER A 143 24.12 16.53 32.27
N HIS A 144 23.15 15.80 32.85
CA HIS A 144 21.94 16.40 33.41
C HIS A 144 21.42 15.59 34.60
#